data_AF-A0ABC8U3D4-F1
#
_entry.id   AF-A0ABC8U3D4-F1
#
_cell.length_a   1.000
_cell.length_b   1.000
_cell.length_c   1.000
_cell.angle_alpha   90.00
_cell.angle_beta   90.00
_cell.angle_gamma   90.00
#
_symmetry.space_group_name_H-M   'P 1'
#
loop_
_entity.id
_entity.type
_entity.pdbx_description
1 polymer ?
#
loop_
_entity_poly.entity_id
_entity_poly.type
_entity_poly.pdbx_seq_one_letter_code
_entity_poly.pdbx_strand_id
1 'polypeptide(L)'
;MLKSNVVSWTAMPNGYLIFGLENEALRFSDFVVNGIRPNSKTFVCVLSLCSRGVDLDLGKQIHACVIKNNTSNLFIPSAIVYFYAQCGDLMGAFGIFDRMRERDVVCWTTMITACSQHGWGEEASVMFSQMLSDGCAPNEFTVSSVLKACGEEKALKVGRQLHGAIVKKIFTNDIFLGTALVDMYAKCGEIEDSKTLFDGMRKRNTVTWTSIIAGYGRNGFGEEAIRLFRVMRRRKVFFDHGRRSVLNCRSEDAVVLVLSWLEIEAVVLGLPMPELELVALSSST
;
A
#
# COMPACT_ATOMS: atom_id res chain seq x y z
N MET A 1 -15.16 37.11 -20.08
CA MET A 1 -15.62 35.70 -20.12
C MET A 1 -14.68 34.92 -21.02
N LEU A 2 -13.66 34.28 -20.46
CA LEU A 2 -12.76 33.42 -21.21
C LEU A 2 -13.52 32.14 -21.56
N LYS A 3 -13.75 31.89 -22.86
CA LYS A 3 -14.22 30.59 -23.36
C LYS A 3 -13.16 29.56 -23.00
N SER A 4 -13.40 28.84 -21.93
CA SER A 4 -12.46 27.87 -21.44
C SER A 4 -12.52 26.60 -22.30
N ASN A 5 -11.43 26.33 -23.03
CA ASN A 5 -11.33 25.17 -23.91
C ASN A 5 -10.95 23.90 -23.12
N VAL A 6 -11.17 22.73 -23.70
CA VAL A 6 -10.88 21.42 -23.07
C VAL A 6 -9.42 21.31 -22.59
N VAL A 7 -8.48 21.97 -23.28
CA VAL A 7 -7.03 21.91 -22.97
C VAL A 7 -6.70 22.64 -21.66
N SER A 8 -7.22 23.85 -21.46
CA SER A 8 -7.01 24.63 -20.24
C SER A 8 -7.55 23.92 -18.99
N TRP A 9 -8.75 23.34 -19.09
CA TRP A 9 -9.33 22.54 -18.01
C TRP A 9 -8.83 21.10 -17.91
N THR A 10 -8.00 20.59 -18.84
CA THR A 10 -7.27 19.33 -18.63
C THR A 10 -5.94 19.57 -17.89
N ALA A 11 -5.36 20.75 -18.09
CA ALA A 11 -4.14 21.17 -17.39
C ALA A 11 -4.41 21.51 -15.91
N MET A 12 -5.57 22.12 -15.61
CA MET A 12 -5.91 22.52 -14.23
C MET A 12 -6.04 21.33 -13.26
N PRO A 13 -6.80 20.24 -13.53
CA PRO A 13 -6.85 19.06 -12.67
C PRO A 13 -5.50 18.35 -12.52
N ASN A 14 -4.68 18.31 -13.56
CA ASN A 14 -3.31 17.80 -13.46
C ASN A 14 -2.44 18.69 -12.55
N GLY A 15 -2.60 20.01 -12.64
CA GLY A 15 -1.98 20.96 -11.71
C GLY A 15 -2.49 20.74 -10.28
N TYR A 16 -3.79 20.60 -10.09
CA TYR A 16 -4.40 20.33 -8.78
C TYR A 16 -3.94 19.00 -8.18
N LEU A 17 -3.69 17.98 -9.01
CA LEU A 17 -3.11 16.69 -8.61
C LEU A 17 -1.67 16.85 -8.10
N ILE A 18 -0.89 17.77 -8.69
CA ILE A 18 0.49 18.09 -8.30
C ILE A 18 0.51 18.94 -7.02
N PHE A 19 -0.45 19.85 -6.85
CA PHE A 19 -0.50 20.80 -5.74
C PHE A 19 -1.41 20.40 -4.57
N GLY A 20 -2.09 19.24 -4.63
CA GLY A 20 -2.95 18.73 -3.55
C GLY A 20 -4.23 19.54 -3.30
N LEU A 21 -4.74 20.25 -4.32
CA LEU A 21 -5.92 21.11 -4.22
C LEU A 21 -7.20 20.34 -4.63
N GLU A 22 -7.55 19.33 -3.83
CA GLU A 22 -8.61 18.36 -4.13
C GLU A 22 -10.01 18.99 -4.26
N ASN A 23 -10.28 20.05 -3.48
CA ASN A 23 -11.56 20.76 -3.48
C ASN A 23 -11.87 21.51 -4.79
N GLU A 24 -10.85 21.92 -5.56
CA GLU A 24 -11.05 22.63 -6.82
C GLU A 24 -11.30 21.68 -8.00
N ALA A 25 -10.83 20.44 -7.91
CA ALA A 25 -11.06 19.40 -8.91
C ALA A 25 -12.48 18.82 -8.88
N LEU A 26 -13.17 18.93 -7.73
CA LEU A 26 -14.58 18.55 -7.54
C LEU A 26 -15.55 19.41 -8.37
N ARG A 27 -15.11 20.55 -8.94
CA ARG A 27 -15.88 21.33 -9.92
C ARG A 27 -16.02 20.63 -11.29
N PHE A 28 -15.64 19.36 -11.40
CA PHE A 28 -15.92 18.54 -12.59
C PHE A 28 -17.42 18.36 -12.84
N SER A 29 -18.27 18.37 -11.81
CA SER A 29 -19.73 18.39 -11.97
C SER A 29 -20.17 19.61 -12.80
N ASP A 30 -19.60 20.78 -12.54
CA ASP A 30 -19.83 21.99 -13.34
C ASP A 30 -19.39 21.80 -14.80
N PHE A 31 -18.34 21.02 -15.09
CA PHE A 31 -17.87 20.76 -16.45
C PHE A 31 -18.89 19.93 -17.27
N VAL A 32 -19.47 18.90 -16.66
CA VAL A 32 -20.52 18.07 -17.28
C VAL A 32 -21.81 18.88 -17.45
N VAL A 33 -22.18 19.68 -16.44
CA VAL A 33 -23.36 20.56 -16.46
C VAL A 33 -23.21 21.66 -17.53
N ASN A 34 -21.99 22.20 -17.73
CA ASN A 34 -21.70 23.20 -18.76
C ASN A 34 -21.55 22.63 -20.19
N GLY A 35 -21.85 21.35 -20.40
CA GLY A 35 -21.93 20.74 -21.74
C GLY A 35 -20.57 20.53 -22.44
N ILE A 36 -19.46 20.59 -21.70
CA ILE A 36 -18.15 20.32 -22.27
C ILE A 36 -17.89 18.81 -22.25
N ARG A 37 -17.58 18.21 -23.41
CA ARG A 37 -17.37 16.76 -23.53
C ARG A 37 -16.00 16.38 -22.95
N PRO A 38 -15.92 15.57 -21.88
CA PRO A 38 -14.65 15.15 -21.31
C PRO A 38 -13.93 14.19 -22.25
N ASN A 39 -12.60 14.24 -22.26
CA ASN A 39 -11.78 13.26 -22.98
C ASN A 39 -11.27 12.17 -22.00
N SER A 40 -10.60 11.14 -22.53
CA SER A 40 -10.11 10.02 -21.71
C SER A 40 -9.17 10.45 -20.58
N LYS A 41 -8.31 11.45 -20.81
CA LYS A 41 -7.38 11.95 -19.78
C LYS A 41 -8.14 12.66 -18.67
N THR A 42 -9.17 13.42 -19.02
CA THR A 42 -10.05 14.07 -18.04
C THR A 42 -10.67 13.03 -17.11
N PHE A 43 -11.25 11.96 -17.66
CA PHE A 43 -11.85 10.89 -16.85
C PHE A 43 -10.84 10.22 -15.92
N VAL A 44 -9.65 9.87 -16.42
CA VAL A 44 -8.58 9.26 -15.60
C VAL A 44 -8.16 10.19 -14.46
N CYS A 45 -8.00 11.49 -14.73
CA CYS A 45 -7.60 12.47 -13.70
C CYS A 45 -8.66 12.65 -12.61
N VAL A 46 -9.94 12.69 -12.97
CA VAL A 46 -10.98 12.89 -11.95
C VAL A 46 -11.20 11.61 -11.15
N LEU A 47 -11.15 10.44 -11.78
CA LEU A 47 -11.20 9.16 -11.05
C LEU A 47 -10.04 9.00 -10.04
N SER A 48 -8.83 9.45 -10.40
CA SER A 48 -7.68 9.40 -9.48
C SER A 48 -7.78 10.42 -8.33
N LEU A 49 -8.58 11.47 -8.48
CA LEU A 49 -8.88 12.42 -7.40
C LEU A 49 -9.99 11.86 -6.49
N CYS A 50 -11.04 11.28 -7.07
CA CYS A 50 -12.09 10.59 -6.31
C CYS A 50 -11.52 9.43 -5.49
N SER A 51 -10.51 8.72 -6.00
CA SER A 51 -9.85 7.64 -5.26
C SER A 51 -9.05 8.14 -4.05
N ARG A 52 -8.52 9.37 -4.09
CA ARG A 52 -7.76 9.97 -2.98
C ARG A 52 -8.69 10.59 -1.93
N GLY A 53 -9.75 11.27 -2.38
CA GLY A 53 -10.77 11.86 -1.51
C GLY A 53 -11.82 10.88 -1.01
N VAL A 54 -11.76 9.60 -1.43
CA VAL A 54 -12.71 8.52 -1.09
C VAL A 54 -14.18 8.93 -1.37
N ASP A 55 -14.41 9.69 -2.43
CA ASP A 55 -15.75 10.11 -2.86
C ASP A 55 -16.32 9.07 -3.85
N LEU A 56 -16.95 8.05 -3.29
CA LEU A 56 -17.51 6.92 -4.04
C LEU A 56 -18.68 7.35 -4.94
N ASP A 57 -19.50 8.30 -4.49
CA ASP A 57 -20.70 8.72 -5.21
C ASP A 57 -20.35 9.52 -6.46
N LEU A 58 -19.41 10.46 -6.34
CA LEU A 58 -18.91 11.20 -7.50
C LEU A 58 -18.21 10.26 -8.49
N GLY A 59 -17.37 9.35 -8.00
CA GLY A 59 -16.69 8.40 -8.88
C GLY A 59 -17.64 7.44 -9.61
N LYS A 60 -18.75 7.02 -8.97
CA LYS A 60 -19.84 6.27 -9.64
C LYS A 60 -20.52 7.09 -10.73
N GLN A 61 -20.78 8.39 -10.50
CA GLN A 61 -21.33 9.29 -11.51
C GLN A 61 -20.39 9.43 -12.72
N ILE A 62 -19.09 9.55 -12.46
CA ILE A 62 -18.06 9.65 -13.50
C ILE A 62 -17.98 8.35 -14.30
N HIS A 63 -17.99 7.20 -13.63
CA HIS A 63 -18.02 5.90 -14.29
C HIS A 63 -19.27 5.73 -15.17
N ALA A 64 -20.45 6.14 -14.70
CA ALA A 64 -21.66 6.16 -15.52
C ALA A 64 -21.51 7.08 -16.75
N CYS A 65 -20.86 8.24 -16.59
CA CYS A 65 -20.55 9.14 -17.71
C CYS A 65 -19.58 8.51 -18.72
N VAL A 66 -18.58 7.74 -18.28
CA VAL A 66 -17.67 7.00 -19.16
C VAL A 66 -18.45 6.02 -20.04
N ILE A 67 -19.35 5.23 -19.42
CA ILE A 67 -20.20 4.26 -20.12
C ILE A 67 -21.09 4.98 -21.14
N LYS A 68 -21.78 6.05 -20.73
CA LYS A 68 -22.70 6.81 -21.59
C LYS A 68 -21.99 7.44 -22.80
N ASN A 69 -20.75 7.90 -22.63
CA ASN A 69 -19.99 8.54 -23.71
C ASN A 69 -19.31 7.54 -24.67
N ASN A 70 -19.40 6.23 -24.41
CA ASN A 70 -18.73 5.15 -25.14
C ASN A 70 -17.25 5.47 -25.42
N THR A 71 -16.55 5.94 -24.37
CA THR A 71 -15.17 6.41 -24.53
C THR A 71 -14.23 5.20 -24.55
N SER A 72 -13.94 4.68 -25.74
CA SER A 72 -13.03 3.55 -25.95
C SER A 72 -11.58 3.96 -25.67
N ASN A 73 -11.05 3.58 -24.50
CA ASN A 73 -9.64 3.76 -24.20
C ASN A 73 -9.15 2.63 -23.29
N LEU A 74 -7.99 2.05 -23.60
CA LEU A 74 -7.34 0.98 -22.84
C LEU A 74 -7.05 1.36 -21.38
N PHE A 75 -6.78 2.65 -21.11
CA PHE A 75 -6.37 3.10 -19.76
C PHE A 75 -7.54 3.42 -18.83
N ILE A 76 -8.74 3.70 -19.36
CA ILE A 76 -9.89 4.08 -18.53
C ILE A 76 -10.35 2.91 -17.63
N PRO A 77 -10.48 1.66 -18.12
CA PRO A 77 -10.82 0.53 -17.27
C PRO A 77 -9.84 0.33 -16.11
N SER A 78 -8.53 0.43 -16.35
CA SER A 78 -7.52 0.35 -15.27
C SER A 78 -7.68 1.47 -14.23
N ALA A 79 -8.03 2.69 -14.66
CA ALA A 79 -8.30 3.80 -13.74
C ALA A 79 -9.59 3.61 -12.92
N ILE A 80 -10.64 3.02 -13.53
CA ILE A 80 -11.89 2.68 -12.84
C ILE A 80 -11.65 1.58 -11.81
N VAL A 81 -10.90 0.53 -12.17
CA VAL A 81 -10.49 -0.54 -11.25
C VAL A 81 -9.73 0.04 -10.06
N TYR A 82 -8.75 0.92 -10.31
CA TYR A 82 -8.02 1.62 -9.26
C TYR A 82 -8.94 2.46 -8.35
N PHE A 83 -9.86 3.22 -8.93
CA PHE A 83 -10.82 3.99 -8.16
C PHE A 83 -11.67 3.12 -7.20
N TYR A 84 -12.31 2.07 -7.71
CA TYR A 84 -13.15 1.19 -6.89
C TYR A 84 -12.34 0.47 -5.81
N ALA A 85 -11.15 -0.02 -6.15
CA ALA A 85 -10.24 -0.66 -5.23
C ALA A 85 -9.81 0.26 -4.07
N GLN A 86 -9.48 1.53 -4.36
CA GLN A 86 -9.10 2.50 -3.32
C GLN A 86 -10.29 2.92 -2.44
N CYS A 87 -11.51 2.91 -2.98
CA CYS A 87 -12.72 3.19 -2.21
C CYS A 87 -13.23 1.99 -1.39
N GLY A 88 -12.54 0.84 -1.43
CA GLY A 88 -12.93 -0.38 -0.72
C GLY A 88 -14.06 -1.18 -1.37
N ASP A 89 -14.58 -0.76 -2.52
CA ASP A 89 -15.59 -1.51 -3.28
C ASP A 89 -14.89 -2.52 -4.21
N LEU A 90 -14.34 -3.58 -3.61
CA LEU A 90 -13.63 -4.62 -4.35
C LEU A 90 -14.54 -5.35 -5.33
N MET A 91 -15.83 -5.55 -5.00
CA MET A 91 -16.78 -6.21 -5.90
C MET A 91 -16.99 -5.39 -7.18
N GLY A 92 -17.11 -4.06 -7.06
CA GLY A 92 -17.12 -3.16 -8.20
C GLY A 92 -15.82 -3.25 -9.02
N ALA A 93 -14.67 -3.30 -8.34
CA ALA A 93 -13.37 -3.44 -9.01
C ALA A 93 -13.24 -4.75 -9.79
N PHE A 94 -13.59 -5.89 -9.18
CA PHE A 94 -13.63 -7.21 -9.83
C PHE A 94 -14.58 -7.23 -11.04
N GLY A 95 -15.78 -6.67 -10.89
CA GLY A 95 -16.76 -6.61 -11.97
C GLY A 95 -16.27 -5.86 -13.21
N ILE A 96 -15.39 -4.87 -13.05
CA ILE A 96 -14.75 -4.17 -14.18
C ILE A 96 -13.55 -4.95 -14.69
N PHE A 97 -12.72 -5.47 -13.79
CA PHE A 97 -11.54 -6.27 -14.13
C PHE A 97 -11.87 -7.50 -14.97
N ASP A 98 -12.97 -8.19 -14.66
CA ASP A 98 -13.44 -9.37 -15.39
C ASP A 98 -13.94 -9.05 -16.81
N ARG A 99 -14.38 -7.81 -17.03
CA ARG A 99 -14.86 -7.33 -18.34
C ARG A 99 -13.72 -6.79 -19.22
N MET A 100 -12.53 -6.61 -18.69
CA MET A 100 -11.37 -6.14 -19.44
C MET A 100 -10.85 -7.24 -20.38
N ARG A 101 -10.74 -6.93 -21.68
CA ARG A 101 -10.16 -7.83 -22.68
C ARG A 101 -8.64 -7.85 -22.64
N GLU A 102 -8.05 -6.71 -22.36
CA GLU A 102 -6.61 -6.52 -22.22
C GLU A 102 -6.34 -5.96 -20.82
N ARG A 103 -5.42 -6.60 -20.09
CA ARG A 103 -5.08 -6.26 -18.72
C ARG A 103 -3.60 -5.94 -18.65
N ASP A 104 -3.29 -4.71 -18.28
CA ASP A 104 -1.92 -4.26 -18.08
C ASP A 104 -1.41 -4.58 -16.66
N VAL A 105 -0.10 -4.42 -16.45
CA VAL A 105 0.54 -4.63 -15.13
C VAL A 105 -0.13 -3.77 -14.05
N VAL A 106 -0.64 -2.58 -14.40
CA VAL A 106 -1.24 -1.63 -13.46
C VAL A 106 -2.55 -2.18 -12.88
N CYS A 107 -3.48 -2.68 -13.71
CA CYS A 107 -4.73 -3.22 -13.20
C CYS A 107 -4.51 -4.52 -12.37
N TRP A 108 -3.60 -5.39 -12.79
CA TRP A 108 -3.21 -6.58 -12.00
C TRP A 108 -2.63 -6.18 -10.64
N THR A 109 -1.65 -5.28 -10.63
CA THR A 109 -1.01 -4.82 -9.38
C THR A 109 -2.02 -4.16 -8.45
N THR A 110 -2.94 -3.38 -9.02
CA THR A 110 -4.01 -2.71 -8.27
C THR A 110 -4.91 -3.72 -7.57
N MET A 111 -5.41 -4.72 -8.30
CA MET A 111 -6.30 -5.72 -7.73
C MET A 111 -5.60 -6.58 -6.67
N ILE A 112 -4.39 -7.05 -6.96
CA ILE A 112 -3.58 -7.84 -6.02
C ILE A 112 -3.30 -7.05 -4.73
N THR A 113 -2.94 -5.77 -4.86
CA THR A 113 -2.66 -4.89 -3.72
C THR A 113 -3.93 -4.61 -2.92
N ALA A 114 -5.07 -4.40 -3.58
CA ALA A 114 -6.35 -4.20 -2.93
C ALA A 114 -6.79 -5.44 -2.13
N CYS A 115 -6.68 -6.63 -2.73
CA CYS A 115 -6.97 -7.90 -2.05
C CYS A 115 -6.08 -8.08 -0.81
N SER A 116 -4.76 -7.87 -0.97
CA SER A 116 -3.79 -7.91 0.13
C SER A 116 -4.16 -6.93 1.26
N GLN A 117 -4.54 -5.69 0.93
CA GLN A 117 -4.91 -4.68 1.94
C GLN A 117 -6.21 -5.00 2.69
N HIS A 118 -7.13 -5.74 2.07
CA HIS A 118 -8.43 -6.11 2.67
C HIS A 118 -8.41 -7.50 3.33
N GLY A 119 -7.24 -8.13 3.44
CA GLY A 119 -7.08 -9.44 4.06
C GLY A 119 -7.58 -10.60 3.19
N TRP A 120 -7.69 -10.40 1.88
CA TRP A 120 -8.05 -11.42 0.88
C TRP A 120 -6.77 -11.94 0.22
N GLY A 121 -5.87 -12.53 1.01
CA GLY A 121 -4.56 -12.97 0.54
C GLY A 121 -4.60 -14.22 -0.33
N GLU A 122 -5.60 -15.09 -0.13
CA GLU A 122 -5.88 -16.21 -1.03
C GLU A 122 -6.23 -15.69 -2.44
N GLU A 123 -7.17 -14.74 -2.54
CA GLU A 123 -7.50 -14.07 -3.80
C GLU A 123 -6.30 -13.35 -4.40
N ALA A 124 -5.50 -12.64 -3.58
CA ALA A 124 -4.28 -11.98 -4.06
C ALA A 124 -3.30 -12.98 -4.70
N SER A 125 -3.18 -14.18 -4.13
CA SER A 125 -2.32 -15.26 -4.64
C SER A 125 -2.87 -15.89 -5.92
N VAL A 126 -4.19 -16.07 -6.00
CA VAL A 126 -4.88 -16.54 -7.21
C VAL A 126 -4.68 -15.53 -8.35
N MET A 127 -4.91 -14.24 -8.10
CA MET A 127 -4.73 -13.18 -9.08
C MET A 127 -3.28 -13.07 -9.54
N PHE A 128 -2.32 -13.22 -8.64
CA PHE A 128 -0.90 -13.26 -9.02
C PHE A 128 -0.57 -14.44 -9.93
N SER A 129 -1.14 -15.62 -9.66
CA SER A 129 -0.96 -16.81 -10.50
C SER A 129 -1.60 -16.64 -11.88
N GLN A 130 -2.76 -15.99 -11.96
CA GLN A 130 -3.41 -15.63 -13.21
C GLN A 130 -2.59 -14.61 -14.00
N MET A 131 -2.06 -13.56 -13.35
CA MET A 131 -1.17 -12.58 -13.98
C MET A 131 0.02 -13.25 -14.67
N LEU A 132 0.66 -14.22 -14.00
CA LEU A 132 1.77 -14.98 -14.57
C LEU A 132 1.35 -15.88 -15.74
N SER A 133 0.18 -16.48 -15.66
CA SER A 133 -0.37 -17.36 -16.69
C SER A 133 -0.78 -16.58 -17.95
N ASP A 134 -1.22 -15.33 -17.78
CA ASP A 134 -1.50 -14.37 -18.85
C ASP A 134 -0.21 -13.79 -19.47
N GLY A 135 0.97 -14.23 -19.02
CA GLY A 135 2.27 -13.77 -19.52
C GLY A 135 2.64 -12.35 -19.09
N CYS A 136 1.93 -11.80 -18.11
CA CYS A 136 2.15 -10.45 -17.61
C CYS A 136 3.22 -10.50 -16.49
N ALA A 137 4.35 -9.82 -16.72
CA ALA A 137 5.46 -9.83 -15.77
C ALA A 137 5.13 -8.95 -14.54
N PRO A 138 5.18 -9.50 -13.30
CA PRO A 138 4.95 -8.72 -12.10
C PRO A 138 6.09 -7.75 -11.83
N ASN A 139 5.77 -6.60 -11.23
CA ASN A 139 6.76 -5.64 -10.77
C ASN A 139 7.05 -5.82 -9.25
N GLU A 140 8.00 -5.05 -8.72
CA GLU A 140 8.42 -5.10 -7.32
C GLU A 140 7.26 -4.86 -6.36
N PHE A 141 6.36 -3.93 -6.71
CA PHE A 141 5.16 -3.63 -5.92
C PHE A 141 4.19 -4.80 -5.90
N THR A 142 3.93 -5.44 -7.05
CA THR A 142 3.07 -6.62 -7.14
C THR A 142 3.60 -7.73 -6.23
N VAL A 143 4.88 -8.04 -6.32
CA VAL A 143 5.50 -9.13 -5.55
C VAL A 143 5.48 -8.81 -4.05
N SER A 144 5.78 -7.56 -3.67
CA SER A 144 5.71 -7.11 -2.27
C SER A 144 4.30 -7.22 -1.68
N SER A 145 3.27 -6.84 -2.44
CA SER A 145 1.87 -6.98 -2.02
C SER A 145 1.48 -8.44 -1.77
N VAL A 146 1.92 -9.38 -2.61
CA VAL A 146 1.64 -10.81 -2.40
C VAL A 146 2.44 -11.37 -1.23
N LEU A 147 3.71 -10.97 -1.06
CA LEU A 147 4.51 -11.37 0.11
C LEU A 147 3.89 -10.89 1.42
N LYS A 148 3.37 -9.65 1.45
CA LYS A 148 2.64 -9.12 2.60
C LYS A 148 1.43 -9.98 2.93
N ALA A 149 0.60 -10.28 1.93
CA ALA A 149 -0.56 -11.16 2.09
C ALA A 149 -0.17 -12.55 2.62
N CYS A 150 0.91 -13.14 2.07
CA CYS A 150 1.43 -14.42 2.54
C CYS A 150 1.84 -14.37 4.02
N GLY A 151 2.46 -13.27 4.46
CA GLY A 151 2.82 -13.08 5.86
C GLY A 151 1.60 -12.99 6.77
N GLU A 152 0.59 -12.23 6.37
CA GLU A 152 -0.64 -12.02 7.14
C GLU A 152 -1.47 -13.30 7.29
N GLU A 153 -1.54 -14.12 6.23
CA GLU A 153 -2.26 -15.41 6.24
C GLU A 153 -1.41 -16.60 6.70
N LYS A 154 -0.13 -16.37 7.03
CA LYS A 154 0.86 -17.43 7.32
C LYS A 154 1.00 -18.45 6.18
N ALA A 155 0.82 -18.02 4.93
CA ALA A 155 0.91 -18.83 3.72
C ALA A 155 2.37 -19.08 3.29
N LEU A 156 3.16 -19.71 4.17
CA LEU A 156 4.61 -19.91 4.00
C LEU A 156 4.98 -20.61 2.68
N LYS A 157 4.16 -21.57 2.23
CA LYS A 157 4.41 -22.31 0.98
C LYS A 157 4.45 -21.40 -0.24
N VAL A 158 3.51 -20.47 -0.35
CA VAL A 158 3.44 -19.48 -1.44
C VAL A 158 4.60 -18.48 -1.30
N GLY A 159 4.88 -18.02 -0.07
CA GLY A 159 6.02 -17.16 0.22
C GLY A 159 7.37 -17.75 -0.20
N ARG A 160 7.63 -19.05 0.07
CA ARG A 160 8.85 -19.75 -0.36
C ARG A 160 8.94 -19.88 -1.88
N GLN A 161 7.82 -20.10 -2.57
CA GLN A 161 7.79 -20.13 -4.04
C GLN A 161 8.17 -18.77 -4.64
N LEU A 162 7.61 -17.68 -4.09
CA LEU A 162 7.95 -16.31 -4.48
C LEU A 162 9.41 -15.99 -4.20
N HIS A 163 9.93 -16.35 -3.02
CA HIS A 163 11.34 -16.19 -2.69
C HIS A 163 12.24 -16.88 -3.73
N GLY A 164 11.93 -18.13 -4.08
CA GLY A 164 12.65 -18.86 -5.13
C GLY A 164 12.60 -18.17 -6.49
N ALA A 165 11.47 -17.55 -6.85
CA ALA A 165 11.33 -16.78 -8.09
C ALA A 165 12.18 -15.50 -8.06
N ILE A 166 12.13 -14.74 -6.96
CA ILE A 166 12.90 -13.50 -6.75
C ILE A 166 14.40 -13.77 -6.90
N VAL A 167 14.92 -14.81 -6.24
CA VAL A 167 16.34 -15.18 -6.30
C VAL A 167 16.77 -15.61 -7.71
N LYS A 168 15.90 -16.31 -8.45
CA LYS A 168 16.26 -16.87 -9.76
C LYS A 168 16.25 -15.86 -10.90
N LYS A 169 15.33 -14.89 -10.91
CA LYS A 169 15.06 -14.13 -12.14
C LYS A 169 14.61 -12.68 -11.98
N ILE A 170 14.09 -12.25 -10.82
CA ILE A 170 13.18 -11.10 -10.83
C ILE A 170 13.80 -9.85 -10.21
N PHE A 171 14.45 -9.90 -9.04
CA PHE A 171 14.91 -8.67 -8.36
C PHE A 171 16.15 -8.89 -7.47
N THR A 172 17.29 -9.14 -8.10
CA THR A 172 18.53 -9.31 -7.35
C THR A 172 18.94 -7.98 -6.69
N ASN A 173 18.99 -7.97 -5.36
CA ASN A 173 19.53 -6.88 -4.52
C ASN A 173 18.61 -5.65 -4.31
N ASP A 174 17.29 -5.80 -4.45
CA ASP A 174 16.32 -4.79 -4.05
C ASP A 174 16.05 -4.82 -2.52
N ILE A 175 16.24 -3.68 -1.86
CA ILE A 175 16.00 -3.50 -0.41
C ILE A 175 14.52 -3.66 -0.11
N PHE A 176 13.63 -3.22 -1.00
CA PHE A 176 12.18 -3.25 -0.79
C PHE A 176 11.69 -4.69 -0.72
N LEU A 177 12.04 -5.52 -1.71
CA LEU A 177 11.69 -6.94 -1.71
C LEU A 177 12.43 -7.74 -0.65
N GLY A 178 13.69 -7.43 -0.36
CA GLY A 178 14.40 -8.05 0.76
C GLY A 178 13.70 -7.77 2.09
N THR A 179 13.19 -6.56 2.28
CA THR A 179 12.40 -6.19 3.48
C THR A 179 11.07 -6.93 3.52
N ALA A 180 10.36 -7.02 2.39
CA ALA A 180 9.10 -7.77 2.31
C ALA A 180 9.29 -9.27 2.60
N LEU A 181 10.38 -9.87 2.14
CA LEU A 181 10.73 -11.27 2.46
C LEU A 181 11.03 -11.46 3.95
N VAL A 182 11.83 -10.56 4.55
CA VAL A 182 12.11 -10.59 5.99
C VAL A 182 10.82 -10.54 6.82
N ASP A 183 9.90 -9.62 6.49
CA ASP A 183 8.60 -9.50 7.16
C ASP A 183 7.73 -10.76 6.97
N MET A 184 7.64 -11.27 5.74
CA MET A 184 6.85 -12.46 5.41
C MET A 184 7.31 -13.69 6.21
N TYR A 185 8.60 -14.00 6.22
CA TYR A 185 9.14 -15.13 6.98
C TYR A 185 8.93 -14.95 8.48
N ALA A 186 9.14 -13.74 9.00
CA ALA A 186 8.92 -13.44 10.42
C ALA A 186 7.46 -13.65 10.84
N LYS A 187 6.49 -13.18 10.03
CA LYS A 187 5.06 -13.36 10.30
C LYS A 187 4.60 -14.81 10.17
N CYS A 188 5.25 -15.60 9.31
CA CYS A 188 5.01 -17.04 9.19
C CYS A 188 5.62 -17.87 10.32
N GLY A 189 6.37 -17.27 11.24
CA GLY A 189 7.01 -17.96 12.36
C GLY A 189 8.43 -18.48 12.07
N GLU A 190 8.92 -18.29 10.85
CA GLU A 190 10.22 -18.77 10.38
C GLU A 190 11.29 -17.70 10.68
N ILE A 191 11.51 -17.42 11.96
CA ILE A 191 12.38 -16.32 12.39
C ILE A 191 13.85 -16.51 11.98
N GLU A 192 14.32 -17.76 11.89
CA GLU A 192 15.69 -18.08 11.48
C GLU A 192 15.92 -17.77 9.99
N ASP A 193 14.96 -18.11 9.13
CA ASP A 193 14.99 -17.77 7.71
C ASP A 193 14.92 -16.25 7.51
N SER A 194 14.04 -15.58 8.29
CA SER A 194 13.94 -14.12 8.32
C SER A 194 15.27 -13.46 8.72
N LYS A 195 15.94 -13.99 9.75
CA LYS A 195 17.24 -13.51 10.20
C LYS A 195 18.34 -13.76 9.17
N THR A 196 18.35 -14.92 8.53
CA THR A 196 19.32 -15.26 7.48
C THR A 196 19.21 -14.30 6.30
N LEU A 197 17.98 -14.01 5.87
CA LEU A 197 17.72 -12.99 4.85
C LEU A 197 18.18 -11.61 5.31
N PHE A 198 17.80 -11.21 6.53
CA PHE A 198 18.21 -9.95 7.11
C PHE A 198 19.74 -9.83 7.10
N ASP A 199 20.49 -10.86 7.48
CA ASP A 199 21.96 -10.87 7.52
C ASP A 199 22.60 -10.83 6.12
N GLY A 200 21.96 -11.46 5.13
CA GLY A 200 22.39 -11.44 3.73
C GLY A 200 22.23 -10.09 3.02
N MET A 201 21.38 -9.19 3.55
CA MET A 201 21.13 -7.88 2.92
C MET A 201 22.33 -6.94 3.02
N ARG A 202 22.83 -6.45 1.87
CA ARG A 202 23.93 -5.46 1.80
C ARG A 202 23.52 -4.08 2.34
N LYS A 203 22.29 -3.67 2.07
CA LYS A 203 21.68 -2.41 2.53
C LYS A 203 20.41 -2.72 3.31
N ARG A 204 20.19 -2.01 4.41
CA ARG A 204 19.02 -2.17 5.30
C ARG A 204 18.55 -0.79 5.70
N ASN A 205 17.27 -0.50 5.52
CA ASN A 205 16.68 0.78 5.92
C ASN A 205 15.93 0.62 7.26
N THR A 206 15.35 1.71 7.76
CA THR A 206 14.56 1.72 9.00
C THR A 206 13.43 0.68 8.97
N VAL A 207 12.79 0.47 7.82
CA VAL A 207 11.71 -0.51 7.64
C VAL A 207 12.23 -1.94 7.79
N THR A 208 13.40 -2.27 7.22
CA THR A 208 14.01 -3.59 7.37
C THR A 208 14.31 -3.92 8.84
N TRP A 209 14.85 -2.95 9.59
CA TRP A 209 15.16 -3.15 11.02
C TRP A 209 13.91 -3.29 11.89
N THR A 210 12.91 -2.45 11.66
CA THR A 210 11.64 -2.52 12.40
C THR A 210 10.90 -3.82 12.11
N SER A 211 10.92 -4.30 10.86
CA SER A 211 10.31 -5.59 10.47
C SER A 211 10.92 -6.77 11.23
N ILE A 212 12.25 -6.89 11.28
CA ILE A 212 12.90 -8.01 11.99
C ILE A 212 12.69 -7.91 13.51
N ILE A 213 12.76 -6.69 14.09
CA ILE A 213 12.55 -6.49 15.54
C ILE A 213 11.12 -6.88 15.94
N ALA A 214 10.13 -6.41 15.17
CA ALA A 214 8.73 -6.80 15.38
C ALA A 214 8.53 -8.30 15.19
N GLY A 215 9.23 -8.90 14.22
CA GLY A 215 9.28 -10.34 14.00
C GLY A 215 9.74 -11.13 15.22
N TYR A 216 10.88 -10.76 15.82
CA TYR A 216 11.37 -11.40 17.05
C TYR A 216 10.39 -11.20 18.22
N GLY A 217 9.78 -10.02 18.36
CA GLY A 217 8.78 -9.75 19.39
C GLY A 217 7.55 -10.67 19.27
N ARG A 218 6.95 -10.75 18.08
CA ARG A 218 5.76 -11.59 17.82
C ARG A 218 6.01 -13.08 17.99
N ASN A 219 7.25 -13.53 17.82
CA ASN A 219 7.65 -14.93 17.98
C ASN A 219 8.15 -15.28 19.40
N GLY A 220 8.00 -14.37 20.37
CA GLY A 220 8.35 -14.62 21.77
C GLY A 220 9.84 -14.44 22.11
N PHE A 221 10.64 -13.90 21.20
CA PHE A 221 12.07 -13.69 21.37
C PHE A 221 12.40 -12.22 21.74
N GLY A 222 11.77 -11.72 22.81
CA GLY A 222 11.86 -10.31 23.22
C GLY A 222 13.28 -9.82 23.51
N GLU A 223 14.14 -10.66 24.08
CA GLU A 223 15.54 -10.29 24.37
C GLU A 223 16.34 -10.01 23.08
N GLU A 224 16.14 -10.82 22.04
CA GLU A 224 16.78 -10.62 20.73
C GLU A 224 16.23 -9.38 20.04
N ALA A 225 14.92 -9.11 20.16
CA ALA A 225 14.32 -7.88 19.66
C ALA A 225 14.97 -6.62 20.29
N ILE A 226 15.14 -6.61 21.62
CA ILE A 226 15.82 -5.51 22.34
C ILE A 226 17.28 -5.39 21.90
N ARG A 227 17.98 -6.53 21.74
CA ARG A 227 19.37 -6.54 21.29
C ARG A 227 19.52 -5.93 19.89
N LEU A 228 18.66 -6.34 18.94
CA LEU A 228 18.64 -5.80 17.59
C LEU A 228 18.32 -4.30 17.59
N PHE A 229 17.38 -3.85 18.41
CA PHE A 229 17.07 -2.43 18.57
C PHE A 229 18.29 -1.60 19.05
N ARG A 230 19.04 -2.12 20.03
CA ARG A 230 20.28 -1.47 20.49
C ARG A 230 21.31 -1.37 19.37
N VAL A 231 21.44 -2.40 18.53
CA VAL A 231 22.33 -2.37 17.35
C VAL A 231 21.86 -1.33 16.33
N MET A 232 20.57 -1.29 16.03
CA MET A 232 19.97 -0.29 15.14
C MET A 232 20.28 1.14 15.58
N ARG A 233 20.15 1.43 16.89
CA ARG A 233 20.49 2.73 17.49
C ARG A 233 21.97 3.09 17.34
N ARG A 234 22.88 2.16 17.63
CA ARG A 234 24.33 2.38 17.49
C ARG A 234 24.71 2.69 16.03
N ARG A 235 24.04 2.06 15.07
CA ARG A 235 24.26 2.27 13.63
C ARG A 235 23.61 3.54 13.07
N LYS A 236 22.87 4.32 13.88
CA LYS A 236 22.19 5.57 13.47
C LYS A 236 21.30 5.42 12.23
N VAL A 237 20.64 4.28 12.07
CA VAL A 237 19.77 3.97 10.91
C VAL A 237 18.44 4.78 10.92
N PHE A 238 18.22 5.61 11.94
CA PHE A 238 17.02 6.42 12.11
C PHE A 238 16.93 7.65 11.18
N PHE A 239 18.01 8.03 10.48
CA PHE A 239 18.12 9.34 9.82
C PHE A 239 17.95 9.34 8.29
N ASP A 240 17.55 8.22 7.68
CA ASP A 240 17.50 8.12 6.20
C ASP A 240 16.23 8.77 5.58
N HIS A 241 15.28 9.23 6.40
CA HIS A 241 14.13 10.02 5.93
C HIS A 241 14.14 11.42 6.57
N GLY A 242 14.43 12.44 5.75
CA GLY A 242 14.06 13.83 5.99
C GLY A 242 14.72 14.56 7.18
N ARG A 243 15.72 15.39 6.90
CA ARG A 243 16.22 16.40 7.86
C ARG A 243 15.11 17.37 8.28
N ARG A 244 14.98 17.56 9.61
CA ARG A 244 14.28 18.61 10.39
C ARG A 244 13.01 18.17 11.11
N SER A 245 13.22 17.54 12.26
CA SER A 245 12.35 17.62 13.45
C SER A 245 12.97 16.94 14.69
N VAL A 246 14.09 16.22 14.54
CA VAL A 246 14.70 15.44 15.62
C VAL A 246 15.80 16.21 16.38
N LEU A 247 15.49 17.40 16.89
CA LEU A 247 16.41 18.09 17.82
C LEU A 247 15.89 18.26 19.24
N ASN A 248 14.68 17.78 19.58
CA ASN A 248 14.24 17.86 20.97
C ASN A 248 13.15 16.86 21.36
N CYS A 249 13.27 15.59 20.98
CA CYS A 249 12.33 14.58 21.44
C CYS A 249 12.82 14.01 22.78
N ARG A 250 12.42 14.68 23.87
CA ARG A 250 12.31 14.06 25.20
C ARG A 250 11.21 12.98 25.13
N SER A 251 11.27 12.08 26.10
CA SER A 251 10.68 10.74 26.21
C SER A 251 9.19 10.52 25.91
N GLU A 252 8.42 11.48 25.41
CA GLU A 252 6.94 11.36 25.37
C GLU A 252 6.26 11.66 24.02
N ASP A 253 6.92 12.21 23.00
CA ASP A 253 6.25 12.55 21.72
C ASP A 253 6.58 11.61 20.56
N ALA A 254 6.34 10.31 20.79
CA ALA A 254 6.64 9.26 19.83
C ALA A 254 5.37 8.70 19.18
N VAL A 255 4.40 9.52 18.75
CA VAL A 255 3.05 9.04 18.35
C VAL A 255 3.05 7.98 17.23
N VAL A 256 4.07 7.94 16.36
CA VAL A 256 4.20 6.88 15.33
C VAL A 256 4.95 5.65 15.86
N LEU A 257 5.80 5.82 16.87
CA LEU A 257 6.36 4.71 17.63
C LEU A 257 5.35 4.16 18.63
N VAL A 258 4.39 4.94 19.15
CA VAL A 258 3.39 4.54 20.16
C VAL A 258 2.50 3.42 19.65
N LEU A 259 2.17 3.37 18.36
CA LEU A 259 1.45 2.20 17.80
C LEU A 259 2.34 0.96 17.78
N SER A 260 3.61 1.09 17.41
CA SER A 260 4.57 -0.03 17.54
C SER A 260 4.92 -0.35 18.99
N TRP A 261 4.85 0.61 19.91
CA TRP A 261 5.21 0.47 21.32
C TRP A 261 4.06 -0.13 22.12
N LEU A 262 2.81 0.22 21.83
CA LEU A 262 1.62 -0.42 22.41
C LEU A 262 1.48 -1.85 21.88
N GLU A 263 1.78 -2.10 20.60
CA GLU A 263 1.86 -3.47 20.07
C GLU A 263 3.02 -4.26 20.70
N ILE A 264 4.19 -3.64 20.89
CA ILE A 264 5.34 -4.28 21.53
C ILE A 264 5.11 -4.48 23.03
N GLU A 265 4.51 -3.54 23.77
CA GLU A 265 4.17 -3.68 25.19
C GLU A 265 3.07 -4.71 25.42
N ALA A 266 2.00 -4.70 24.61
CA ALA A 266 0.94 -5.71 24.70
C ALA A 266 1.46 -7.13 24.43
N VAL A 267 2.37 -7.27 23.47
CA VAL A 267 3.02 -8.57 23.13
C VAL A 267 4.07 -8.98 24.17
N VAL A 268 4.82 -8.04 24.75
CA VAL A 268 5.85 -8.33 25.77
C VAL A 268 5.23 -8.62 27.15
N LEU A 269 4.08 -8.04 27.48
CA LEU A 269 3.43 -8.20 28.80
C LEU A 269 2.29 -9.23 28.82
N GLY A 270 1.81 -9.72 27.66
CA GLY A 270 0.83 -10.80 27.58
C GLY A 270 -0.57 -10.46 28.11
N LEU A 271 -0.98 -9.19 28.08
CA LEU A 271 -2.28 -8.74 28.57
C LEU A 271 -3.36 -8.77 27.46
N PRO A 272 -4.61 -9.16 27.76
CA PRO A 272 -5.71 -9.08 26.80
C PRO A 272 -6.17 -7.62 26.58
N MET A 273 -6.28 -7.21 25.30
CA MET A 273 -6.98 -5.99 24.88
C MET A 273 -8.47 -6.19 25.12
N PRO A 274 -9.10 -5.61 26.17
CA PRO A 274 -9.38 -4.16 26.23
C PRO A 274 -9.48 -3.60 27.68
N GLU A 275 -8.49 -2.85 28.18
CA GLU A 275 -8.64 -2.10 29.45
C GLU A 275 -7.67 -0.91 29.59
N LEU A 276 -7.18 -0.36 28.47
CA LEU A 276 -6.19 0.74 28.48
C LEU A 276 -6.79 2.16 28.49
N GLU A 277 -8.12 2.32 28.55
CA GLU A 277 -8.75 3.66 28.66
C GLU A 277 -8.79 4.23 30.09
N LEU A 278 -8.55 3.41 31.14
CA LEU A 278 -8.73 3.85 32.53
C LEU A 278 -7.44 4.21 33.29
N VAL A 279 -6.26 3.83 32.80
CA VAL A 279 -4.98 4.15 33.47
C VAL A 279 -4.40 5.50 33.02
N ALA A 280 -4.83 6.03 31.87
CA ALA A 280 -4.37 7.32 31.35
C ALA A 280 -4.95 8.55 32.10
N LEU A 281 -5.95 8.37 32.97
CA LEU A 281 -6.61 9.46 33.71
C LEU A 281 -6.22 9.57 35.19
N SER A 282 -5.40 8.66 35.73
CA SER A 282 -5.03 8.69 37.16
C SER A 282 -3.57 9.06 37.45
N SER A 283 -2.78 9.43 36.44
CA SER A 283 -1.36 9.81 36.60
C SER A 283 -1.07 11.28 36.28
N SER A 284 -2.10 12.13 36.20
CA SER A 284 -2.00 13.57 35.94
C SER A 284 -2.36 14.46 37.14
N THR A 285 -1.87 14.08 38.34
CA THR A 285 -1.73 14.97 39.52
C THR A 285 -0.46 14.62 40.26
#